data_AF-A0A2T5NQ73-F1
#
_entry.id   AF-A0A2T5NQ73-F1
#
_cell.length_a   1.000
_cell.length_b   1.000
_cell.length_c   1.000
_cell.angle_alpha   90.00
_cell.angle_beta   90.00
_cell.angle_gamma   90.00
#
_symmetry.space_group_name_H-M   'P 1'
#
loop_
_entity.id
_entity.type
_entity.pdbx_description
1 polymer ?
#
loop_
_entity_poly.entity_id
_entity_poly.type
_entity_poly.pdbx_seq_one_letter_code
_entity_poly.pdbx_strand_id
1 'polypeptide(L)'
;MVENLLSYDGELRPAQPSDNHVWTGAEWRFDAALQAERLEQHKLAQCARLDAEADAIANWHAISPPRLAEYQRAAAEAQAFKDAAYKGEAPPAVRSWAEAKSWDGQQAADSILVKAAACEQALYAIRDARLKGKEAVRQAADETAARAATDEAVSRLQQLAAGDFAAALPEAEAGRAGSLFKFFSKRL
;
A
#
# COMPACT_ATOMS: atom_id res chain seq x y z
N MET A 1 36.49 8.28 -41.41
CA MET A 1 35.29 8.05 -40.58
C MET A 1 34.75 9.43 -40.24
N VAL A 2 33.46 9.70 -40.51
CA VAL A 2 32.84 10.96 -40.09
C VAL A 2 32.42 10.76 -38.65
N GLU A 3 33.02 11.50 -37.72
CA GLU A 3 32.56 11.52 -36.33
C GLU A 3 31.12 12.06 -36.30
N ASN A 4 30.22 11.29 -35.68
CA ASN A 4 28.82 11.68 -35.53
C ASN A 4 28.74 12.72 -34.40
N LEU A 5 28.99 13.98 -34.74
CA LEU A 5 28.94 15.11 -33.82
C LEU A 5 27.49 15.56 -33.63
N LEU A 6 27.09 15.73 -32.38
CA LEU A 6 25.79 16.25 -31.96
C LEU A 6 25.98 17.62 -31.31
N SER A 7 24.99 18.50 -31.47
CA SER A 7 25.00 19.82 -30.84
C SER A 7 24.50 19.71 -29.40
N TYR A 8 25.34 20.09 -28.44
CA TYR A 8 25.00 20.24 -27.02
C TYR A 8 25.35 21.65 -26.58
N ASP A 9 24.38 22.42 -26.09
CA ASP A 9 24.56 23.81 -25.62
C ASP A 9 25.29 24.74 -26.61
N GLY A 10 25.13 24.50 -27.92
CA GLY A 10 25.77 25.28 -28.98
C GLY A 10 27.17 24.80 -29.39
N GLU A 11 27.70 23.75 -28.77
CA GLU A 11 28.96 23.11 -29.15
C GLU A 11 28.72 21.75 -29.82
N LEU A 12 29.49 21.47 -30.88
CA LEU A 12 29.50 20.15 -31.53
C LEU A 12 30.41 19.19 -30.76
N ARG A 13 29.85 18.10 -30.25
CA ARG A 13 30.56 17.09 -29.45
C ARG A 13 30.20 15.68 -29.93
N PRO A 14 31.06 14.67 -29.76
CA PRO A 14 30.67 13.28 -29.97
C PRO A 14 29.44 12.92 -29.12
N ALA A 15 28.66 11.93 -29.53
CA ALA A 15 27.54 11.44 -28.75
C ALA A 15 27.97 11.08 -27.31
N GLN A 16 27.20 11.54 -26.33
CA GLN A 16 27.46 11.25 -24.91
C GLN A 16 27.35 9.73 -24.67
N PRO A 17 28.37 9.07 -24.09
CA PRO A 17 28.34 7.63 -23.86
C PRO A 17 27.22 7.19 -22.91
N SER A 18 27.00 8.00 -21.86
CA SER A 18 25.91 7.83 -20.91
C SER A 18 25.67 9.11 -20.12
N ASP A 19 24.53 9.18 -19.47
CA ASP A 19 24.17 10.16 -18.45
C ASP A 19 25.19 10.38 -17.30
N ASN A 20 26.04 9.39 -17.01
CA ASN A 20 27.11 9.47 -16.01
C ASN A 20 28.43 10.05 -16.56
N HIS A 21 28.46 10.53 -17.80
CA HIS A 21 29.64 11.15 -18.39
C HIS A 21 29.47 12.67 -18.46
N VAL A 22 30.51 13.41 -18.06
CA VAL A 22 30.57 14.87 -18.12
C VAL A 22 31.58 15.29 -19.18
N TRP A 23 31.24 16.31 -19.97
CA TRP A 23 32.15 16.88 -20.96
C TRP A 23 33.21 17.73 -20.27
N THR A 24 34.49 17.46 -20.57
CA THR A 24 35.62 18.18 -19.97
C THR A 24 36.11 19.37 -20.80
N GLY A 25 35.48 19.65 -21.94
CA GLY A 25 35.97 20.57 -22.96
C GLY A 25 36.69 19.89 -24.13
N ALA A 26 37.16 18.65 -23.93
CA ALA A 26 37.87 17.88 -24.96
C ALA A 26 37.36 16.43 -25.11
N GLU A 27 36.92 15.81 -24.02
CA GLU A 27 36.44 14.42 -24.03
C GLU A 27 35.33 14.21 -23.00
N TRP A 28 34.52 13.18 -23.22
CA TRP A 28 33.59 12.66 -22.22
C TRP A 28 34.35 11.89 -21.16
N ARG A 29 34.20 12.27 -19.88
CA ARG A 29 34.75 11.52 -18.75
C ARG A 29 33.65 11.00 -17.85
N PHE A 30 33.80 9.74 -17.43
CA PHE A 30 32.91 9.15 -16.44
C PHE A 30 33.05 9.87 -15.10
N ASP A 31 31.92 10.24 -14.50
CA ASP A 31 31.84 10.90 -13.21
C ASP A 31 31.17 9.96 -12.19
N ALA A 32 32.00 9.41 -11.30
CA ALA A 32 31.55 8.49 -10.27
C ALA A 32 30.69 9.19 -9.19
N ALA A 33 30.90 10.48 -8.94
CA ALA A 33 30.09 11.24 -7.99
C ALA A 33 28.69 11.48 -8.57
N LEU A 34 28.61 11.84 -9.85
CA LEU A 34 27.34 11.97 -10.56
C LEU A 34 26.58 10.65 -10.62
N GLN A 35 27.26 9.53 -10.88
CA GLN A 35 26.64 8.20 -10.83
C GLN A 35 26.05 7.91 -9.45
N ALA A 36 26.81 8.15 -8.38
CA ALA A 36 26.36 7.90 -7.01
C ALA A 36 25.16 8.76 -6.62
N GLU A 37 25.16 10.04 -7.02
CA GLU A 37 24.03 10.95 -6.81
C GLU A 37 22.77 10.46 -7.54
N ARG A 38 22.90 10.09 -8.81
CA ARG A 38 21.77 9.55 -9.60
C ARG A 38 21.20 8.27 -9.00
N LEU A 39 22.06 7.38 -8.52
CA LEU A 39 21.62 6.17 -7.82
C LEU A 39 20.84 6.50 -6.56
N GLU A 40 21.29 7.47 -5.75
CA GLU A 40 20.58 7.88 -4.55
C GLU A 40 19.22 8.50 -4.87
N GLN A 41 19.15 9.39 -5.88
CA GLN A 41 17.89 9.96 -6.36
C GLN A 41 16.94 8.85 -6.87
N HIS A 42 17.46 7.86 -7.57
CA HIS A 42 16.69 6.71 -8.02
C HIS A 42 16.11 5.93 -6.83
N LYS A 43 16.93 5.63 -5.81
CA LYS A 43 16.48 4.93 -4.58
C LYS A 43 15.40 5.70 -3.84
N LEU A 44 15.52 7.03 -3.76
CA LEU A 44 14.48 7.88 -3.15
C LEU A 44 13.16 7.80 -3.92
N ALA A 45 13.22 7.86 -5.26
CA ALA A 45 12.03 7.72 -6.11
C ALA A 45 11.36 6.34 -5.95
N GLN A 46 12.17 5.28 -5.88
CA GLN A 46 11.69 3.91 -5.62
C GLN A 46 11.02 3.78 -4.24
N CYS A 47 11.60 4.38 -3.20
CA CYS A 47 10.99 4.43 -1.87
C CYS A 47 9.65 5.18 -1.88
N ALA A 48 9.56 6.30 -2.60
CA ALA A 48 8.32 7.05 -2.75
C ALA A 48 7.23 6.26 -3.49
N ARG A 49 7.61 5.49 -4.52
CA ARG A 49 6.70 4.55 -5.21
C ARG A 49 6.14 3.50 -4.23
N LEU A 50 6.98 2.92 -3.36
CA LEU A 50 6.51 1.97 -2.34
C LEU A 50 5.52 2.60 -1.34
N ASP A 51 5.77 3.83 -0.92
CA ASP A 51 4.84 4.55 -0.04
C ASP A 51 3.49 4.78 -0.76
N ALA A 52 3.51 5.22 -2.02
CA ALA A 52 2.31 5.45 -2.82
C ALA A 52 1.47 4.18 -3.05
N GLU A 53 2.12 3.05 -3.34
CA GLU A 53 1.43 1.76 -3.52
C GLU A 53 0.79 1.27 -2.21
N ALA A 54 1.49 1.40 -1.09
CA ALA A 54 0.95 1.05 0.22
C ALA A 54 -0.28 1.92 0.57
N ASP A 55 -0.22 3.23 0.27
CA ASP A 55 -1.34 4.15 0.50
C ASP A 55 -2.52 3.86 -0.43
N ALA A 56 -2.27 3.52 -1.70
CA ALA A 56 -3.31 3.13 -2.65
C ALA A 56 -4.06 1.87 -2.17
N ILE A 57 -3.33 0.86 -1.71
CA ILE A 57 -3.90 -0.37 -1.15
C ILE A 57 -4.70 -0.07 0.11
N ALA A 58 -4.16 0.72 1.04
CA ALA A 58 -4.87 1.10 2.26
C ALA A 58 -6.19 1.83 1.95
N ASN A 59 -6.18 2.74 0.97
CA ASN A 59 -7.38 3.44 0.53
C ASN A 59 -8.41 2.50 -0.12
N TRP A 60 -7.98 1.53 -0.94
CA TRP A 60 -8.89 0.56 -1.57
C TRP A 60 -9.62 -0.30 -0.53
N HIS A 61 -8.94 -0.70 0.56
CA HIS A 61 -9.54 -1.43 1.67
C HIS A 61 -10.34 -0.54 2.65
N ALA A 62 -10.63 0.71 2.28
CA ALA A 62 -11.28 1.69 3.15
C ALA A 62 -10.56 1.88 4.50
N ILE A 63 -9.24 1.70 4.55
CA ILE A 63 -8.38 2.01 5.69
C ILE A 63 -7.83 3.45 5.54
N SER A 64 -8.63 4.34 4.95
CA SER A 64 -8.30 5.75 4.88
C SER A 64 -8.41 6.38 6.28
N PRO A 65 -7.69 7.47 6.59
CA PRO A 65 -7.69 8.04 7.94
C PRO A 65 -9.09 8.30 8.53
N PRO A 66 -10.08 8.85 7.78
CA PRO A 66 -11.44 9.04 8.31
C PRO A 66 -12.15 7.72 8.64
N ARG A 67 -12.00 6.70 7.79
CA ARG A 67 -12.62 5.37 7.98
C ARG A 67 -11.96 4.58 9.10
N LEU A 68 -10.63 4.69 9.23
CA LEU A 68 -9.89 4.06 10.32
C LEU A 68 -10.38 4.59 11.68
N ALA A 69 -10.58 5.90 11.81
CA ALA A 69 -11.11 6.50 13.05
C ALA A 69 -12.53 6.03 13.37
N GLU A 70 -13.38 5.87 12.35
CA GLU A 70 -14.72 5.28 12.49
C GLU A 70 -14.65 3.83 12.99
N TYR A 71 -13.80 3.00 12.39
CA TYR A 71 -13.64 1.59 12.78
C TYR A 71 -13.02 1.42 14.16
N GLN A 72 -12.06 2.27 14.54
CA GLN A 72 -11.49 2.27 15.90
C GLN A 72 -12.55 2.61 16.95
N ARG A 73 -13.42 3.59 16.66
CA ARG A 73 -14.56 3.90 17.54
C ARG A 73 -15.53 2.73 17.64
N ALA A 74 -15.89 2.12 16.52
CA ALA A 74 -16.77 0.95 16.51
C ALA A 74 -16.19 -0.21 17.31
N ALA A 75 -14.88 -0.47 17.19
CA ALA A 75 -14.19 -1.50 17.95
C ALA A 75 -14.20 -1.21 19.47
N ALA A 76 -13.96 0.04 19.86
CA ALA A 76 -14.02 0.44 21.27
C ALA A 76 -15.43 0.30 21.86
N GLU A 77 -16.47 0.71 21.12
CA GLU A 77 -17.86 0.54 21.50
C GLU A 77 -18.25 -0.95 21.63
N ALA A 78 -17.87 -1.77 20.65
CA ALA A 78 -18.13 -3.20 20.66
C ALA A 78 -17.42 -3.91 21.82
N GLN A 79 -16.17 -3.53 22.11
CA GLN A 79 -15.42 -4.09 23.24
C GLN A 79 -16.07 -3.71 24.57
N ALA A 80 -16.47 -2.46 24.76
CA ALA A 80 -17.17 -2.03 25.97
C ALA A 80 -18.50 -2.77 26.16
N PHE A 81 -19.27 -3.00 25.08
CA PHE A 81 -20.50 -3.78 25.14
C PHE A 81 -20.24 -5.24 25.50
N LYS A 82 -19.19 -5.84 24.94
CA LYS A 82 -18.73 -7.19 25.28
C LYS A 82 -18.27 -7.31 26.73
N ASP A 83 -17.50 -6.35 27.23
CA ASP A 83 -17.01 -6.32 28.62
C ASP A 83 -18.17 -6.18 29.63
N ALA A 84 -19.26 -5.52 29.22
CA ALA A 84 -20.52 -5.49 29.97
C ALA A 84 -21.35 -6.79 29.84
N ALA A 85 -20.79 -7.85 29.27
CA ALA A 85 -21.46 -9.11 28.94
C ALA A 85 -22.71 -8.91 28.06
N TYR A 86 -22.65 -7.96 27.12
CA TYR A 86 -23.71 -7.60 26.18
C TYR A 86 -25.01 -7.14 26.87
N LYS A 87 -24.91 -6.59 28.09
CA LYS A 87 -26.07 -6.10 28.84
C LYS A 87 -26.40 -4.65 28.50
N GLY A 88 -27.70 -4.35 28.45
CA GLY A 88 -28.20 -3.02 28.16
C GLY A 88 -28.41 -2.76 26.67
N GLU A 89 -28.62 -1.49 26.33
CA GLU A 89 -28.77 -1.07 24.95
C GLU A 89 -27.43 -1.13 24.21
N ALA A 90 -27.44 -1.68 23.00
CA ALA A 90 -26.24 -1.74 22.16
C ALA A 90 -25.77 -0.32 21.80
N PRO A 91 -24.45 -0.02 21.88
CA PRO A 91 -23.90 1.26 21.47
C PRO A 91 -24.20 1.60 20.00
N PRO A 92 -24.16 2.89 19.59
CA PRO A 92 -24.54 3.34 18.25
C PRO A 92 -23.89 2.56 17.10
N ALA A 93 -22.59 2.27 17.16
CA ALA A 93 -21.88 1.54 16.10
C ALA A 93 -22.28 0.06 16.02
N VAL A 94 -22.51 -0.57 17.18
CA VAL A 94 -23.00 -1.96 17.25
C VAL A 94 -24.43 -2.05 16.72
N ARG A 95 -25.29 -1.10 17.12
CA ARG A 95 -26.69 -1.03 16.67
C ARG A 95 -26.80 -0.79 15.17
N SER A 96 -26.05 0.15 14.61
CA SER A 96 -26.11 0.43 13.16
C SER A 96 -25.70 -0.79 12.34
N TRP A 97 -24.70 -1.55 12.82
CA TRP A 97 -24.29 -2.82 12.18
C TRP A 97 -25.34 -3.93 12.35
N ALA A 98 -25.90 -4.06 13.55
CA ALA A 98 -26.98 -5.00 13.86
C ALA A 98 -28.21 -4.76 12.96
N GLU A 99 -28.68 -3.52 12.87
CA GLU A 99 -29.81 -3.12 12.02
C GLU A 99 -29.54 -3.41 10.54
N ALA A 100 -28.36 -3.04 10.04
CA ALA A 100 -27.98 -3.27 8.64
C ALA A 100 -27.91 -4.77 8.28
N LYS A 101 -27.59 -5.64 9.24
CA LYS A 101 -27.47 -7.09 9.05
C LYS A 101 -28.68 -7.89 9.52
N SER A 102 -29.65 -7.24 10.16
CA SER A 102 -30.73 -7.93 10.90
C SER A 102 -30.20 -8.93 11.93
N TRP A 103 -29.13 -8.54 12.62
CA TRP A 103 -28.48 -9.29 13.70
C TRP A 103 -28.88 -8.74 15.06
N ASP A 104 -28.63 -9.52 16.12
CA ASP A 104 -28.63 -8.98 17.47
C ASP A 104 -27.35 -8.19 17.79
N GLY A 105 -27.34 -7.49 18.92
CA GLY A 105 -26.21 -6.67 19.34
C GLY A 105 -24.94 -7.48 19.64
N GLN A 106 -25.07 -8.73 20.10
CA GLN A 106 -23.92 -9.58 20.40
C GLN A 106 -23.23 -10.03 19.10
N GLN A 107 -24.01 -10.54 18.14
CA GLN A 107 -23.53 -10.90 16.81
C GLN A 107 -22.85 -9.72 16.12
N ALA A 108 -23.44 -8.54 16.20
CA ALA A 108 -22.86 -7.32 15.63
C ALA A 108 -21.55 -6.92 16.32
N ALA A 109 -21.50 -6.91 17.65
CA ALA A 109 -20.30 -6.56 18.41
C ALA A 109 -19.15 -7.53 18.13
N ASP A 110 -19.40 -8.84 18.17
CA ASP A 110 -18.38 -9.84 17.88
C ASP A 110 -17.88 -9.74 16.43
N SER A 111 -18.77 -9.46 15.47
CA SER A 111 -18.37 -9.22 14.07
C SER A 111 -17.48 -7.99 13.91
N ILE A 112 -17.81 -6.88 14.60
CA ILE A 112 -16.98 -5.67 14.60
C ILE A 112 -15.58 -5.97 15.15
N LEU A 113 -15.49 -6.70 16.26
CA LEU A 113 -14.20 -7.05 16.89
C LEU A 113 -13.35 -7.96 16.00
N VAL A 114 -13.96 -8.95 15.35
CA VAL A 114 -13.26 -9.81 14.36
C VAL A 114 -12.71 -8.97 13.20
N LYS A 115 -13.52 -8.05 12.66
CA LYS A 115 -13.10 -7.15 11.58
C LYS A 115 -12.01 -6.17 12.02
N ALA A 116 -12.09 -5.65 13.24
CA ALA A 116 -11.08 -4.77 13.80
C ALA A 116 -9.72 -5.48 13.92
N ALA A 117 -9.71 -6.70 14.44
CA ALA A 117 -8.50 -7.51 14.54
C ALA A 117 -7.88 -7.83 13.16
N ALA A 118 -8.72 -8.18 12.17
CA ALA A 118 -8.24 -8.44 10.81
C ALA A 118 -7.67 -7.18 10.15
N CYS A 119 -8.30 -6.02 10.35
CA CYS A 119 -7.80 -4.72 9.89
C CYS A 119 -6.44 -4.38 10.51
N GLU A 120 -6.28 -4.60 11.82
CA GLU A 120 -5.02 -4.38 12.51
C GLU A 120 -3.89 -5.27 11.98
N GLN A 121 -4.18 -6.56 11.76
CA GLN A 121 -3.22 -7.49 11.15
C GLN A 121 -2.82 -7.05 9.74
N ALA A 122 -3.77 -6.59 8.93
CA ALA A 122 -3.52 -6.06 7.59
C ALA A 122 -2.58 -4.84 7.63
N LEU A 123 -2.86 -3.89 8.53
CA LEU A 123 -2.04 -2.69 8.74
C LEU A 123 -0.61 -3.03 9.12
N TYR A 124 -0.42 -4.00 10.02
CA TYR A 124 0.92 -4.46 10.38
C TYR A 124 1.64 -5.15 9.22
N ALA A 125 0.96 -6.00 8.45
CA ALA A 125 1.55 -6.69 7.31
C ALA A 125 1.96 -5.71 6.20
N ILE A 126 1.12 -4.71 5.89
CA ILE A 126 1.43 -3.64 4.92
C ILE A 126 2.64 -2.83 5.40
N ARG A 127 2.65 -2.45 6.69
CA ARG A 127 3.78 -1.71 7.28
C ARG A 127 5.08 -2.50 7.19
N ASP A 128 5.05 -3.78 7.53
CA ASP A 128 6.22 -4.67 7.48
C ASP A 128 6.79 -4.79 6.06
N ALA A 129 5.93 -5.08 5.08
CA ALA A 129 6.32 -5.18 3.68
C ALA A 129 6.95 -3.87 3.16
N ARG A 130 6.33 -2.72 3.49
CA ARG A 130 6.83 -1.40 3.08
C ARG A 130 8.18 -1.08 3.70
N LEU A 131 8.36 -1.33 5.00
CA LEU A 131 9.62 -1.04 5.68
C LEU A 131 10.76 -1.92 5.16
N LYS A 132 10.52 -3.22 4.98
CA LYS A 132 11.50 -4.15 4.43
C LYS A 132 11.86 -3.80 2.98
N GLY A 133 10.87 -3.48 2.16
CA GLY A 133 11.08 -3.05 0.77
C GLY A 133 11.94 -1.79 0.68
N LYS A 134 11.63 -0.75 1.49
CA LYS A 134 12.43 0.49 1.52
C LYS A 134 13.86 0.24 1.95
N GLU A 135 14.08 -0.67 2.90
CA GLU A 135 15.44 -1.00 3.32
C GLU A 135 16.21 -1.77 2.25
N ALA A 136 15.57 -2.72 1.55
CA ALA A 136 16.18 -3.39 0.41
C ALA A 136 16.56 -2.42 -0.72
N VAL A 137 15.70 -1.43 -1.01
CA VAL A 137 15.99 -0.36 -1.98
C VAL A 137 17.21 0.46 -1.56
N ARG A 138 17.32 0.85 -0.28
CA ARG A 138 18.48 1.61 0.22
C ARG A 138 19.78 0.83 0.09
N GLN A 139 19.75 -0.47 0.34
CA GLN A 139 20.90 -1.37 0.29
C GLN A 139 21.30 -1.79 -1.14
N ALA A 140 20.48 -1.50 -2.15
CA ALA A 140 20.76 -1.89 -3.53
C ALA A 140 22.08 -1.30 -4.07
N ALA A 141 22.83 -2.11 -4.81
CA ALA A 141 24.13 -1.72 -5.36
C ALA A 141 24.02 -0.80 -6.59
N ASP A 142 22.90 -0.89 -7.32
CA ASP A 142 22.64 -0.16 -8.56
C ASP A 142 21.13 0.04 -8.77
N GLU A 143 20.77 0.76 -9.84
CA GLU A 143 19.37 1.07 -10.17
C GLU A 143 18.54 -0.18 -10.50
N THR A 144 19.17 -1.22 -11.08
CA THR A 144 18.48 -2.47 -11.43
C THR A 144 18.10 -3.23 -10.17
N ALA A 145 19.03 -3.36 -9.22
CA ALA A 145 18.78 -3.95 -7.92
C ALA A 145 17.74 -3.16 -7.12
N ALA A 146 17.79 -1.82 -7.16
CA ALA A 146 16.81 -0.96 -6.48
C ALA A 146 15.40 -1.18 -7.05
N ARG A 147 15.28 -1.24 -8.38
CA ARG A 147 14.01 -1.52 -9.05
C ARG A 147 13.49 -2.92 -8.76
N ALA A 148 14.35 -3.94 -8.77
CA ALA A 148 13.97 -5.30 -8.43
C ALA A 148 13.43 -5.41 -6.99
N ALA A 149 14.10 -4.76 -6.03
CA ALA A 149 13.65 -4.70 -4.64
C ALA A 149 12.27 -4.02 -4.51
N THR A 150 12.05 -2.92 -5.25
CA THR A 150 10.73 -2.29 -5.32
C THR A 150 9.67 -3.23 -5.88
N ASP A 151 9.93 -3.85 -7.03
CA ASP A 151 8.95 -4.68 -7.72
C ASP A 151 8.57 -5.92 -6.87
N GLU A 152 9.52 -6.50 -6.13
CA GLU A 152 9.25 -7.55 -5.14
C GLU A 152 8.35 -7.05 -4.00
N ALA A 153 8.68 -5.90 -3.41
CA ALA A 153 7.89 -5.32 -2.32
C ALA A 153 6.48 -4.91 -2.78
N VAL A 154 6.33 -4.36 -3.98
CA VAL A 154 5.03 -4.06 -4.60
C VAL A 154 4.23 -5.36 -4.80
N SER A 155 4.86 -6.41 -5.33
CA SER A 155 4.19 -7.70 -5.49
C SER A 155 3.67 -8.24 -4.14
N ARG A 156 4.47 -8.13 -3.08
CA ARG A 156 4.05 -8.54 -1.73
C ARG A 156 2.90 -7.69 -1.20
N LEU A 157 2.94 -6.37 -1.40
CA LEU A 157 1.84 -5.47 -1.03
C LEU A 157 0.55 -5.84 -1.78
N GLN A 158 0.63 -6.14 -3.08
CA GLN A 158 -0.51 -6.57 -3.89
C GLN A 158 -1.06 -7.94 -3.46
N GLN A 159 -0.19 -8.88 -3.08
CA GLN A 159 -0.61 -10.17 -2.52
C GLN A 159 -1.33 -10.00 -1.19
N LEU A 160 -0.84 -9.11 -0.32
CA LEU A 160 -1.53 -8.75 0.90
C LEU A 160 -2.92 -8.19 0.57
N ALA A 161 -3.03 -7.25 -0.38
CA ALA A 161 -4.30 -6.66 -0.80
C ALA A 161 -5.31 -7.68 -1.38
N ALA A 162 -4.82 -8.68 -2.11
CA ALA A 162 -5.62 -9.79 -2.61
C ALA A 162 -6.02 -10.79 -1.51
N GLY A 163 -5.29 -10.79 -0.39
CA GLY A 163 -5.65 -11.50 0.82
C GLY A 163 -6.93 -10.92 1.39
N ASP A 164 -7.90 -11.78 1.70
CA ASP A 164 -9.18 -11.34 2.17
C ASP A 164 -9.12 -10.95 3.66
N PHE A 165 -8.62 -9.75 3.94
CA PHE A 165 -8.65 -9.18 5.30
C PHE A 165 -10.08 -8.92 5.78
N ALA A 166 -11.08 -9.02 4.90
CA ALA A 166 -12.49 -8.74 5.20
C ALA A 166 -13.37 -10.01 5.33
N ALA A 167 -12.95 -11.17 4.79
CA ALA A 167 -13.71 -12.42 4.79
C ALA A 167 -13.42 -13.38 5.94
N ALA A 168 -13.15 -12.84 7.13
CA ALA A 168 -13.45 -13.60 8.34
C ALA A 168 -14.98 -13.69 8.55
N LEU A 169 -15.67 -14.40 7.65
CA LEU A 169 -17.00 -14.97 7.87
C LEU A 169 -16.82 -16.49 7.81
N PRO A 170 -17.24 -17.26 8.83
CA PRO A 170 -17.41 -18.69 8.63
C PRO A 170 -18.47 -18.89 7.53
N GLU A 171 -18.17 -19.72 6.54
CA GLU A 171 -18.98 -20.02 5.34
C GLU A 171 -20.40 -20.57 5.63
N ALA A 172 -20.83 -20.64 6.89
CA ALA A 172 -22.11 -21.21 7.29
C ALA A 172 -23.35 -20.39 6.90
N GLU A 173 -23.21 -19.16 6.40
CA GLU A 173 -24.36 -18.32 5.99
C GLU A 173 -24.40 -17.92 4.51
N ALA A 174 -23.68 -18.65 3.64
CA ALA A 174 -23.79 -18.45 2.18
C ALA A 174 -25.20 -18.81 1.62
N GLY A 175 -26.09 -19.39 2.43
CA GLY A 175 -27.41 -19.88 2.02
C GLY A 175 -28.58 -18.87 2.04
N ARG A 176 -28.44 -17.64 2.57
CA ARG A 176 -29.58 -16.70 2.65
C ARG A 176 -29.31 -15.25 2.24
N ALA A 177 -28.06 -14.85 2.03
CA ALA A 177 -27.69 -13.48 1.62
C ALA A 177 -27.33 -13.36 0.13
N GLY A 178 -27.79 -14.30 -0.71
CA GLY A 178 -27.60 -14.28 -2.16
C GLY A 178 -28.43 -13.18 -2.84
N SER A 179 -28.18 -11.90 -2.57
CA SER A 179 -28.63 -10.81 -3.44
C SER A 179 -28.00 -9.43 -3.19
N LEU A 180 -27.25 -9.19 -2.11
CA LEU A 180 -26.91 -7.80 -1.71
C LEU A 180 -25.48 -7.32 -2.00
N PHE A 181 -24.58 -8.17 -2.52
CA PHE A 181 -23.21 -7.77 -2.91
C PHE A 181 -22.98 -7.70 -4.43
N LYS A 182 -24.04 -7.59 -5.24
CA LYS A 182 -23.96 -7.35 -6.70
C LYS A 182 -24.24 -5.89 -7.12
N PHE A 183 -24.05 -4.91 -6.25
CA PHE A 183 -24.40 -3.51 -6.55
C PHE A 183 -23.25 -2.53 -6.83
N PHE A 184 -21.99 -2.95 -6.79
CA PHE A 184 -20.85 -2.07 -7.15
C PHE A 184 -19.87 -2.68 -8.15
N SER A 185 -20.38 -3.39 -9.16
CA SER A 185 -19.59 -3.64 -10.38
C SER A 185 -20.52 -3.76 -11.59
N LYS A 186 -21.03 -2.61 -12.05
CA LYS A 186 -21.38 -2.32 -13.45
C LYS A 186 -21.81 -0.85 -13.54
N ARG A 187 -21.14 -0.12 -14.45
CA ARG A 187 -21.20 1.34 -14.73
C ARG A 187 -20.28 2.10 -13.77
N LEU A 188 -19.06 2.45 -14.17
CA LEU A 188 -18.67 3.27 -15.32
C LEU A 188 -17.33 2.82 -15.90
#